data_AF-A0A348TRQ9-F1
#
_entry.id   AF-A0A348TRQ9-F1
#
_cell.length_a   1.000
_cell.length_b   1.000
_cell.length_c   1.000
_cell.angle_alpha   90.00
_cell.angle_beta   90.00
_cell.angle_gamma   90.00
#
_symmetry.space_group_name_H-M   'P 1'
#
loop_
_entity.id
_entity.type
_entity.pdbx_description
1 polymer ?
#
loop_
_entity_poly.entity_id
_entity_poly.type
_entity_poly.pdbx_seq_one_letter_code
_entity_poly.pdbx_strand_id
1 'polypeptide(L)' 'MQIKEVSTPADVRAFLKLPVHLYRNEQNWIRPLDKDIEFVFDKKANKFFRHGQCTRWILQDPLG' A
#
# COMPACT_ATOMS: atom_id res chain seq x y z
N MET A 1 0.90 -17.78 -7.04
CA MET A 1 0.26 -16.47 -6.86
C MET A 1 -0.63 -16.54 -5.65
N GLN A 2 -0.38 -15.72 -4.63
CA GLN A 2 -1.14 -15.63 -3.38
C GLN A 2 -1.48 -14.17 -3.10
N ILE A 3 -2.75 -13.87 -2.83
CA ILE A 3 -3.16 -12.56 -2.34
C ILE A 3 -2.99 -12.56 -0.82
N LYS A 4 -2.24 -11.57 -0.30
CA LYS A 4 -1.91 -11.43 1.12
C LYS A 4 -2.39 -10.09 1.65
N GLU A 5 -3.10 -10.11 2.77
CA GLU A 5 -3.45 -8.90 3.51
C GLU A 5 -2.20 -8.30 4.16
N VAL A 6 -2.05 -6.98 4.08
CA VAL A 6 -0.94 -6.26 4.71
C VAL A 6 -1.22 -6.08 6.20
N SER A 7 -0.61 -6.93 7.02
CA SER A 7 -0.82 -6.93 8.48
C SER A 7 0.45 -6.63 9.30
N THR A 8 1.64 -6.78 8.71
CA THR A 8 2.91 -6.53 9.42
C THR A 8 3.62 -5.26 8.94
N PRO A 9 4.53 -4.68 9.74
CA PRO A 9 5.37 -3.57 9.27
C PRO A 9 6.21 -3.91 8.03
N ALA A 10 6.58 -5.18 7.85
CA ALA A 10 7.27 -5.64 6.65
C ALA A 10 6.36 -5.57 5.41
N ASP A 11 5.11 -6.01 5.55
CA ASP A 11 4.12 -5.92 4.48
C ASP A 11 3.81 -4.47 4.10
N VAL A 12 3.73 -3.57 5.10
CA VAL A 12 3.52 -2.13 4.84
C VAL A 12 4.65 -1.57 3.98
N ARG A 13 5.91 -1.89 4.31
CA ARG A 13 7.06 -1.48 3.50
C ARG A 13 7.02 -2.09 2.10
N ALA A 14 6.62 -3.36 1.97
CA ALA A 14 6.48 -4.02 0.67
C ALA A 14 5.40 -3.33 -0.18
N PHE A 15 4.24 -3.01 0.41
CA PHE A 15 3.14 -2.31 -0.25
C PHE A 15 3.58 -0.92 -0.75
N LEU A 16 4.24 -0.12 0.10
CA LEU A 16 4.71 1.22 -0.27
C LEU A 16 5.80 1.18 -1.35
N LYS A 17 6.63 0.14 -1.35
CA LYS A 17 7.70 -0.04 -2.34
C LYS A 17 7.21 -0.60 -3.67
N LEU A 18 6.09 -1.34 -3.71
CA LEU A 18 5.57 -1.92 -4.95
C LEU A 18 5.45 -0.91 -6.11
N PRO A 19 4.78 0.24 -5.97
CA PRO A 19 4.67 1.21 -7.07
C PRO A 19 6.04 1.80 -7.45
N VAL A 20 6.98 1.92 -6.50
CA VAL A 20 8.35 2.37 -6.81
C VAL A 20 9.06 1.42 -7.76
N HIS A 21 8.91 0.11 -7.55
CA HIS A 21 9.51 -0.90 -8.42
C HIS A 21 8.77 -0.99 -9.75
N LEU A 22 7.43 -0.92 -9.72
CA LEU A 22 6.58 -1.01 -10.90
C LEU A 22 6.81 0.15 -11.88
N TYR A 23 6.88 1.37 -11.36
CA TYR A 23 6.96 2.61 -12.16
C TYR A 23 8.39 3.15 -12.27
N ARG A 24 9.41 2.36 -11.93
CA ARG A 24 10.83 2.79 -11.96
C ARG A 24 11.31 3.36 -13.30
N ASN A 25 10.67 2.99 -14.40
CA ASN A 25 11.01 3.42 -15.76
C ASN A 25 10.01 4.44 -16.33
N GLU A 26 8.99 4.83 -15.56
CA GLU A 26 8.03 5.85 -15.97
C GLU A 26 8.58 7.23 -15.62
N GLN A 27 9.05 7.95 -16.63
CA GLN A 27 9.74 9.23 -16.46
C GLN A 27 8.87 10.30 -15.79
N ASN A 28 7.55 10.23 -16.00
CA ASN A 28 6.60 11.23 -15.51
C ASN A 28 5.87 10.79 -14.25
N TRP A 29 6.29 9.71 -13.60
CA TRP A 29 5.64 9.22 -12.39
C TRP A 29 6.10 10.00 -11.16
N ILE A 30 5.14 10.61 -10.46
CA ILE A 30 5.36 11.28 -9.18
C ILE A 30 4.85 10.37 -8.07
N ARG A 31 5.77 9.91 -7.22
CA ARG A 31 5.43 9.08 -6.05
C ARG A 31 4.69 9.93 -5.01
N PRO A 32 3.51 9.49 -4.51
CA PRO A 32 2.88 10.11 -3.35
C PRO A 32 3.77 10.00 -2.10
N LEU A 33 3.59 10.91 -1.14
CA LEU A 33 4.26 10.78 0.15
C LEU A 33 3.73 9.54 0.88
N ASP A 34 4.62 8.79 1.53
CA ASP A 34 4.22 7.59 2.28
C ASP A 34 3.15 7.92 3.33
N LYS A 35 3.26 9.09 3.97
CA LYS A 35 2.28 9.62 4.92
C LYS A 35 0.88 9.77 4.33
N ASP A 36 0.78 10.23 3.09
CA ASP A 36 -0.51 10.42 2.42
C ASP A 36 -1.17 9.07 2.14
N ILE A 37 -0.37 8.07 1.74
CA ILE A 37 -0.85 6.69 1.55
C ILE A 37 -1.26 6.09 2.91
N GLU A 38 -0.44 6.23 3.94
CA GLU A 38 -0.73 5.68 5.27
C GLU A 38 -1.98 6.30 5.90
N PHE A 39 -2.22 7.59 5.70
CA PHE A 39 -3.43 8.25 6.18
C PHE A 39 -4.73 7.68 5.60
N VAL A 40 -4.70 7.10 4.40
CA VAL A 40 -5.88 6.42 3.85
C VAL A 40 -6.31 5.25 4.74
N PHE A 41 -5.36 4.57 5.39
CA PHE A 41 -5.59 3.37 6.19
C PHE A 41 -5.63 3.63 7.70
N ASP A 42 -5.38 4.87 8.14
CA ASP A 42 -5.49 5.28 9.54
C ASP A 42 -6.95 5.59 9.89
N LYS A 43 -7.54 4.78 10.77
CA LYS A 43 -8.91 4.95 11.27
C LYS A 43 -9.14 6.28 12.00
N LYS A 44 -8.10 6.85 12.62
CA LYS A 44 -8.18 8.13 13.33
C LYS A 44 -8.10 9.32 12.37
N ALA A 45 -7.32 9.20 11.29
CA ALA A 45 -7.14 10.27 10.32
C ALA A 45 -8.23 10.29 9.23
N ASN A 46 -8.66 9.12 8.77
CA ASN A 46 -9.61 8.99 7.67
C ASN A 46 -11.06 8.85 8.18
N LYS A 47 -11.85 9.93 8.02
CA LYS A 47 -13.27 9.98 8.41
C LYS A 47 -14.18 8.94 7.74
N PHE A 48 -13.79 8.37 6.59
CA PHE A 48 -14.58 7.34 5.91
C PHE A 48 -14.67 6.03 6.71
N PHE A 49 -13.75 5.80 7.66
CA PHE A 49 -13.86 4.69 8.62
C PHE A 49 -15.05 4.78 9.58
N ARG A 50 -15.79 5.91 9.61
CA ARG A 50 -17.07 6.01 10.35
C ARG A 50 -18.17 5.11 9.77
N HIS A 51 -18.12 4.82 8.47
CA HIS A 51 -19.15 4.07 7.76
C HIS A 51 -18.58 2.96 6.88
N GLY A 52 -17.27 2.74 6.90
CA GLY A 52 -16.60 1.79 6.03
C GLY A 52 -15.35 1.21 6.64
N GLN A 53 -14.75 0.29 5.91
CA GLN A 53 -13.48 -0.35 6.25
C GLN A 53 -12.65 -0.49 4.99
N CYS A 54 -11.34 -0.34 5.12
CA CYS A 54 -10.40 -0.65 4.07
C CYS A 54 -9.15 -1.29 4.67
N THR A 55 -8.50 -2.12 3.85
CA THR A 55 -7.21 -2.72 4.16
C THR A 55 -6.37 -2.74 2.88
N ARG A 56 -5.08 -3.03 3.01
CA ARG A 56 -4.13 -3.12 1.89
C ARG A 56 -3.90 -4.58 1.54
N TRP A 57 -3.67 -4.85 0.27
CA TRP A 57 -3.40 -6.19 -0.25
C TRP A 57 -2.19 -6.17 -1.17
N ILE A 58 -1.40 -7.24 -1.14
CA ILE A 58 -0.29 -7.49 -2.08
C ILE A 58 -0.54 -8.84 -2.75
N LEU A 59 -0.36 -8.91 -4.07
CA LEU A 59 -0.27 -10.17 -4.80
C LEU A 59 1.19 -10.60 -4.82
N GLN A 60 1.48 -11.76 -4.24
CA GLN A 60 2.82 -12.35 -4.22
C GLN A 60 2.88 -13.51 -5.20
N ASP A 61 3.97 -13.58 -5.96
CA ASP A 61 4.30 -14.81 -6.66
C ASP A 61 4.94 -15.82 -5.68
N PRO A 62 5.09 -17.10 -6.07
CA PRO A 62 5.70 -18.12 -5.21
C PRO A 62 7.20 -17.92 -4.93
N LEU A 63 7.89 -17.06 -5.70
CA LEU A 63 9.32 -16.83 -5.66
C LEU A 63 9.70 -15.55 -4.87
N GLY A 64 8.72 -14.70 -4.56
CA GLY A 64 8.86 -13.49 -3.75
C GLY A 64 8.73 -12.21 -4.55
#